data_AF-A0A444ZLK3-F1
#
_entry.id   AF-A0A444ZLK3-F1
#
_cell.length_a   1.000
_cell.length_b   1.000
_cell.length_c   1.000
_cell.angle_alpha   90.00
_cell.angle_beta   90.00
_cell.angle_gamma   90.00
#
_symmetry.space_group_name_H-M   'P 1'
#
loop_
_entity.id
_entity.type
_entity.pdbx_description
1 polymer ?
#
loop_
_entity_poly.entity_id
_entity_poly.type
_entity_poly.pdbx_seq_one_letter_code
_entity_poly.pdbx_strand_id
1 'polypeptide(L)'
;MSFLQGIIDSFNSVFSSDPSSSSSSSQSHLNSTSMEAASSPSSVSNERVAFKLKGYYDLATQEIAKAVRAEEWGLVDDAILHYKNAQRILLEAHSTPVPSFITSSEQAKVQSYRQKISKWQGQVSERLQALSRRAGLY
;
A
#
# COMPACT_ATOMS: atom_id res chain seq x y z
N MET A 1 -12.34 23.02 -6.29
CA MET A 1 -11.94 21.85 -7.11
C MET A 1 -10.50 21.49 -6.75
N SER A 2 -10.31 20.62 -5.75
CA SER A 2 -8.97 20.26 -5.27
C SER A 2 -8.31 19.30 -6.26
N PHE A 3 -7.10 19.62 -6.73
CA PHE A 3 -6.27 18.76 -7.59
C PHE A 3 -6.10 17.33 -7.04
N LEU A 4 -6.13 17.21 -5.72
CA LEU A 4 -6.04 15.97 -4.95
C LEU A 4 -7.27 15.06 -5.12
N GLN A 5 -8.45 15.66 -5.30
CA GLN A 5 -9.68 14.94 -5.60
C GLN A 5 -9.55 14.27 -6.97
N GLY A 6 -9.00 14.97 -7.98
CA GLY A 6 -8.75 14.40 -9.30
C GLY A 6 -7.77 13.23 -9.30
N ILE A 7 -6.80 13.24 -8.38
CA ILE A 7 -5.89 12.10 -8.18
C ILE A 7 -6.67 10.91 -7.59
N ILE A 8 -7.35 11.09 -6.46
CA ILE A 8 -8.08 10.04 -5.74
C ILE A 8 -9.23 9.46 -6.60
N ASP A 9 -9.94 10.31 -7.34
CA ASP A 9 -11.03 9.91 -8.23
C ASP A 9 -10.52 9.10 -9.43
N SER A 10 -9.37 9.48 -10.00
CA SER A 10 -8.70 8.69 -11.05
C SER A 10 -8.24 7.31 -10.57
N PHE A 11 -8.14 7.10 -9.25
CA PHE A 11 -7.90 5.79 -8.68
C PHE A 11 -9.21 5.03 -8.45
N ASN A 12 -10.21 5.61 -7.78
CA ASN A 12 -11.50 4.94 -7.51
C ASN A 12 -12.22 4.48 -8.79
N SER A 13 -12.10 5.24 -9.88
CA SER A 13 -12.65 4.88 -11.20
C SER A 13 -12.06 3.59 -11.78
N VAL A 14 -10.82 3.23 -11.44
CA VAL A 14 -10.15 2.01 -11.94
C VAL A 14 -10.37 0.80 -11.01
N PHE A 15 -10.82 1.03 -9.77
CA PHE A 15 -11.03 -0.03 -8.77
C PHE A 15 -12.48 -0.53 -8.65
N SER A 16 -13.43 0.09 -9.34
CA SER A 16 -14.84 -0.37 -9.36
C SER A 16 -15.07 -1.34 -10.53
N SER A 17 -14.51 -2.54 -10.44
CA SER A 17 -14.95 -3.68 -11.25
C SER A 17 -15.71 -4.63 -10.33
N ASP A 18 -17.02 -4.61 -10.47
CA ASP A 18 -18.04 -5.35 -9.73
C ASP A 18 -17.85 -6.88 -9.88
N PRO A 19 -17.65 -7.66 -8.80
CA PRO A 19 -17.92 -9.09 -8.84
C PRO A 19 -19.39 -9.29 -8.46
N SER A 20 -20.25 -9.39 -9.48
CA SER A 20 -21.61 -9.85 -9.32
C SER A 20 -21.61 -11.25 -8.69
N SER A 21 -21.98 -11.27 -7.42
CA SER A 21 -22.18 -12.41 -6.56
C SER A 21 -23.31 -13.33 -7.07
N SER A 22 -23.03 -14.62 -7.17
CA SER A 22 -24.05 -15.67 -7.06
C SER A 22 -23.57 -16.73 -6.07
N SER A 23 -24.37 -16.87 -5.02
CA SER A 23 -24.22 -17.74 -3.86
C SER A 23 -24.68 -19.17 -4.13
N SER A 24 -24.02 -20.16 -3.53
CA SER A 24 -24.63 -21.44 -3.12
C SER A 24 -23.77 -22.15 -2.07
N SER A 25 -24.43 -22.57 -1.00
CA SER A 25 -23.98 -23.08 0.30
C SER A 25 -23.98 -24.62 0.40
N SER A 26 -23.19 -25.20 1.33
CA SER A 26 -23.44 -26.42 2.18
C SER A 26 -22.09 -26.92 2.80
N GLN A 27 -21.81 -26.83 4.10
CA GLN A 27 -22.19 -27.63 5.29
C GLN A 27 -21.22 -28.78 5.70
N SER A 28 -20.66 -28.61 6.92
CA SER A 28 -20.19 -29.54 7.98
C SER A 28 -19.19 -30.68 7.68
N HIS A 29 -18.17 -30.84 8.55
CA HIS A 29 -18.03 -31.99 9.48
C HIS A 29 -16.88 -31.74 10.49
N LEU A 30 -17.19 -31.86 11.78
CA LEU A 30 -16.25 -31.90 12.90
C LEU A 30 -15.65 -33.31 13.02
N ASN A 31 -14.34 -33.45 13.25
CA ASN A 31 -13.84 -34.41 14.24
C ASN A 31 -12.33 -34.29 14.56
N SER A 32 -12.05 -34.60 15.83
CA SER A 32 -10.84 -35.25 16.35
C SER A 32 -9.62 -34.40 16.72
N THR A 33 -9.55 -34.12 18.02
CA THR A 33 -8.34 -33.91 18.83
C THR A 33 -7.22 -34.91 18.53
N SER A 34 -6.01 -34.42 18.27
CA SER A 34 -4.76 -35.12 18.60
C SER A 34 -3.72 -34.09 19.04
N MET A 35 -3.26 -34.25 20.27
CA MET A 35 -2.20 -33.46 20.89
C MET A 35 -0.86 -34.05 20.49
N GLU A 36 -0.13 -33.38 19.59
CA GLU A 36 1.29 -33.65 19.35
C GLU A 36 2.03 -32.32 19.33
N ALA A 37 2.72 -32.04 20.42
CA ALA A 37 3.67 -30.96 20.54
C ALA A 37 4.86 -31.24 19.63
N ALA A 38 4.87 -30.63 18.45
CA ALA A 38 6.07 -30.44 17.66
C ALA A 38 6.05 -29.00 17.13
N SER A 39 6.73 -28.14 17.86
CA SER A 39 7.23 -26.83 17.43
C SER A 39 7.81 -26.93 16.02
N SER A 40 6.96 -26.62 15.03
CA SER A 40 7.36 -26.42 13.64
C SER A 40 7.54 -24.93 13.41
N PRO A 41 8.78 -24.40 13.29
CA PRO A 41 9.00 -23.00 12.92
C PRO A 41 8.66 -22.73 11.44
N SER A 42 8.15 -23.72 10.70
CA SER A 42 7.93 -23.69 9.25
C SER A 42 6.51 -23.31 8.81
N SER A 43 5.56 -23.16 9.73
CA SER A 43 4.20 -22.67 9.41
C SER A 43 4.04 -21.16 9.65
N VAL A 44 5.15 -20.43 9.68
CA VAL A 44 5.16 -18.97 9.56
C VAL A 44 5.08 -18.65 8.08
N SER A 45 3.87 -18.80 7.53
CA SER A 45 3.54 -18.80 6.11
C SER A 45 4.10 -17.59 5.35
N ASN A 46 4.48 -17.85 4.09
CA ASN A 46 5.01 -16.87 3.12
C ASN A 46 4.03 -15.75 2.73
N GLU A 47 2.86 -15.70 3.36
CA GLU A 47 1.83 -14.66 3.24
C GLU A 47 2.28 -13.30 3.82
N ARG A 48 3.44 -13.24 4.47
CA ARG A 48 3.97 -12.00 5.08
C ARG A 48 4.28 -10.90 4.08
N VAL A 49 4.59 -11.21 2.82
CA VAL A 49 5.09 -10.18 1.90
C VAL A 49 3.98 -9.27 1.40
N ALA A 50 2.83 -9.78 0.96
CA ALA A 50 1.73 -8.89 0.61
C ALA A 50 1.23 -8.11 1.83
N PHE A 51 1.18 -8.72 3.01
CA PHE A 51 0.82 -8.01 4.25
C PHE A 51 1.83 -6.91 4.61
N LYS A 52 3.13 -7.15 4.44
CA LYS A 52 4.16 -6.13 4.67
C LYS A 52 4.07 -4.99 3.67
N LEU A 53 3.91 -5.31 2.37
CA LEU A 53 3.69 -4.30 1.33
C LEU A 53 2.42 -3.50 1.57
N LYS A 54 1.35 -4.15 2.02
CA LYS A 54 0.12 -3.48 2.46
C LYS A 54 0.40 -2.53 3.63
N GLY A 55 1.14 -2.97 4.65
CA GLY A 55 1.50 -2.13 5.79
C GLY A 55 2.29 -0.89 5.39
N TYR A 56 3.28 -1.04 4.49
CA TYR A 56 3.98 0.11 3.95
C TYR A 56 3.08 1.03 3.13
N TYR A 57 2.20 0.45 2.30
CA TYR A 57 1.24 1.22 1.50
C TYR A 57 0.30 2.04 2.40
N ASP A 58 -0.26 1.42 3.43
CA ASP A 58 -1.15 2.08 4.38
C ASP A 58 -0.41 3.19 5.14
N LEU A 59 0.82 2.95 5.59
CA LEU A 59 1.64 3.95 6.27
C LEU A 59 2.00 5.13 5.35
N ALA A 60 2.40 4.84 4.11
CA ALA A 60 2.73 5.87 3.12
C ALA A 60 1.51 6.73 2.79
N THR A 61 0.33 6.12 2.57
CA THR A 61 -0.89 6.87 2.27
C THR A 61 -1.37 7.73 3.44
N GLN A 62 -1.20 7.28 4.69
CA GLN A 62 -1.45 8.13 5.86
C GLN A 62 -0.53 9.35 5.90
N GLU A 63 0.75 9.17 5.59
CA GLU A 63 1.71 10.26 5.58
C GLU A 63 1.44 11.24 4.43
N ILE A 64 1.03 10.74 3.27
CA ILE A 64 0.57 11.58 2.14
C ILE A 64 -0.67 12.38 2.54
N ALA A 65 -1.63 11.78 3.26
CA ALA A 65 -2.81 12.50 3.72
C ALA A 65 -2.46 13.66 4.68
N LYS A 66 -1.44 13.48 5.53
CA LYS A 66 -0.92 14.57 6.37
C LYS A 66 -0.24 15.65 5.53
N ALA A 67 0.57 15.26 4.54
CA ALA A 67 1.23 16.20 3.64
C ALA A 67 0.22 17.07 2.89
N VAL A 68 -0.82 16.43 2.36
CA VAL A 68 -1.96 17.08 1.70
C VAL A 68 -2.65 18.08 2.63
N ARG A 69 -2.96 17.66 3.87
CA ARG A 69 -3.61 18.55 4.83
C ARG A 69 -2.73 19.76 5.19
N ALA A 70 -1.42 19.55 5.33
CA ALA A 70 -0.47 20.63 5.56
C ALA A 70 -0.42 21.59 4.37
N GLU A 71 -0.45 21.09 3.14
CA GLU A 71 -0.55 21.92 1.94
C GLU A 71 -1.82 22.77 1.90
N GLU A 72 -2.97 22.18 2.25
CA GLU A 72 -4.26 22.89 2.30
C GLU A 72 -4.26 24.02 3.33
N TRP A 73 -3.47 23.89 4.39
CA TRP A 73 -3.29 24.94 5.41
C TRP A 73 -2.15 25.92 5.08
N GLY A 74 -1.48 25.76 3.93
CA GLY A 74 -0.36 26.62 3.54
C GLY A 74 0.93 26.35 4.33
N LEU A 75 1.01 25.26 5.08
CA LEU A 75 2.19 24.84 5.84
C LEU A 75 3.15 24.07 4.91
N VAL A 76 3.83 24.81 4.03
CA VAL A 76 4.66 24.24 2.96
C VAL A 76 5.81 23.37 3.50
N ASP A 77 6.47 23.79 4.58
CA ASP A 77 7.59 23.03 5.16
C ASP A 77 7.13 21.69 5.75
N ASP A 78 6.00 21.69 6.46
CA ASP A 78 5.38 20.47 7.01
C ASP A 78 4.91 19.54 5.89
N ALA A 79 4.35 20.08 4.81
CA ALA A 79 3.99 19.30 3.64
C ALA A 79 5.21 18.61 3.02
N ILE A 80 6.32 19.34 2.84
CA ILE A 80 7.57 18.78 2.32
C ILE A 80 8.09 17.68 3.24
N LEU A 81 8.06 17.89 4.56
CA LEU A 81 8.48 16.89 5.55
C LEU A 81 7.68 15.59 5.41
N HIS A 82 6.35 15.69 5.40
CA HIS A 82 5.47 14.53 5.27
C HIS A 82 5.62 13.83 3.91
N TYR A 83 5.74 14.58 2.80
CA TYR A 83 6.01 13.94 1.50
C TYR A 83 7.36 13.22 1.44
N LYS A 84 8.42 13.77 2.05
CA LYS A 84 9.73 13.09 2.16
C LYS A 84 9.62 11.80 2.97
N ASN A 85 8.86 11.81 4.06
CA ASN A 85 8.60 10.62 4.86
C ASN A 85 7.85 9.56 4.06
N ALA A 86 6.79 9.95 3.35
CA ALA A 86 6.06 9.05 2.44
C ALA A 86 6.98 8.47 1.37
N GLN A 87 7.84 9.28 0.74
CA GLN A 87 8.80 8.82 -0.26
C GLN A 87 9.75 7.76 0.30
N ARG A 88 10.26 7.97 1.52
CA ARG A 88 11.13 6.99 2.21
C ARG A 88 10.41 5.66 2.44
N ILE A 89 9.18 5.70 2.93
CA ILE A 89 8.35 4.50 3.16
C ILE A 89 8.12 3.74 1.86
N LEU A 90 7.81 4.45 0.78
CA LEU A 90 7.56 3.83 -0.53
C LEU A 90 8.83 3.21 -1.13
N LEU A 91 10.00 3.83 -0.93
CA LEU A 91 11.29 3.26 -1.34
C LEU A 91 11.59 1.96 -0.58
N GLU A 92 11.35 1.94 0.73
CA GLU A 92 11.49 0.73 1.55
C GLU A 92 10.51 -0.38 1.12
N ALA A 93 9.30 0.00 0.75
CA ALA A 93 8.32 -0.94 0.21
C ALA A 93 8.80 -1.55 -1.12
N HIS A 94 9.36 -0.72 -2.01
CA HIS A 94 9.85 -1.17 -3.31
C HIS A 94 11.05 -2.12 -3.19
N SER A 95 11.94 -1.88 -2.23
CA SER A 95 13.12 -2.71 -1.94
C SER A 95 12.79 -4.01 -1.21
N THR A 96 11.55 -4.20 -0.75
CA THR A 96 11.15 -5.41 -0.02
C THR A 96 11.24 -6.66 -0.92
N PRO A 97 12.10 -7.64 -0.60
CA PRO A 97 12.30 -8.82 -1.42
C PRO A 97 11.06 -9.71 -1.40
N VAL A 98 10.80 -10.38 -2.54
CA VAL A 98 9.70 -11.32 -2.70
C VAL A 98 10.30 -12.73 -2.82
N PRO A 99 9.99 -13.68 -1.92
CA PRO A 99 10.42 -15.06 -2.04
C PRO A 99 9.92 -15.69 -3.34
N SER A 100 10.72 -16.55 -3.95
CA SER A 100 10.36 -17.26 -5.18
C SER A 100 9.27 -18.33 -4.97
N PHE A 101 9.05 -18.78 -3.74
CA PHE A 101 8.18 -19.90 -3.38
C PHE A 101 6.84 -19.44 -2.77
N ILE A 102 6.22 -18.41 -3.34
CA ILE A 102 4.87 -17.94 -2.98
C ILE A 102 3.82 -18.55 -3.91
N THR A 103 2.57 -18.63 -3.43
CA THR A 103 1.44 -19.06 -4.25
C THR A 103 1.12 -18.01 -5.32
N SER A 104 0.54 -18.42 -6.45
CA SER A 104 0.16 -17.49 -7.53
C SER A 104 -0.80 -16.40 -7.06
N SER A 105 -1.70 -16.73 -6.12
CA SER A 105 -2.63 -15.76 -5.53
C SER A 105 -1.91 -14.70 -4.69
N GLU A 106 -0.88 -15.09 -3.93
CA GLU A 106 -0.05 -14.16 -3.17
C GLU A 106 0.83 -13.31 -4.10
N GLN A 107 1.37 -13.90 -5.16
CA GLN A 107 2.13 -13.19 -6.18
C GLN A 107 1.30 -12.08 -6.84
N ALA A 108 0.03 -12.37 -7.18
CA ALA A 108 -0.88 -11.38 -7.73
C ALA A 108 -1.13 -10.19 -6.76
N LYS A 109 -1.29 -10.46 -5.46
CA LYS A 109 -1.43 -9.40 -4.44
C LYS A 109 -0.16 -8.56 -4.33
N VAL A 110 1.01 -9.20 -4.28
CA VAL A 110 2.32 -8.53 -4.25
C VAL A 110 2.50 -7.62 -5.47
N GLN A 111 2.18 -8.11 -6.66
CA GLN A 111 2.23 -7.31 -7.89
C GLN A 111 1.28 -6.11 -7.84
N SER A 112 0.04 -6.31 -7.36
CA SER A 112 -0.93 -5.23 -7.19
C SER A 112 -0.39 -4.13 -6.25
N TYR A 113 0.15 -4.49 -5.09
CA TYR A 113 0.74 -3.50 -4.17
C TYR A 113 1.98 -2.82 -4.76
N ARG A 114 2.85 -3.56 -5.45
CA ARG A 114 4.02 -2.96 -6.12
C ARG A 114 3.61 -1.93 -7.16
N GLN A 115 2.60 -2.21 -7.99
CA GLN A 115 2.07 -1.24 -8.95
C GLN A 115 1.52 0.02 -8.25
N LYS A 116 0.76 -0.16 -7.17
CA LYS A 116 0.23 0.95 -6.36
C LYS A 116 1.36 1.80 -5.77
N ILE A 117 2.38 1.17 -5.18
CA ILE A 117 3.56 1.82 -4.61
C ILE A 117 4.29 2.63 -5.68
N SER A 118 4.59 2.05 -6.84
CA SER A 118 5.27 2.75 -7.93
C SER A 118 4.50 3.98 -8.42
N LYS A 119 3.17 3.90 -8.51
CA LYS A 119 2.34 5.05 -8.90
C LYS A 119 2.40 6.16 -7.85
N TRP A 120 2.32 5.82 -6.57
CA TRP A 120 2.51 6.80 -5.49
C TRP A 120 3.91 7.40 -5.47
N GLN A 121 4.97 6.63 -5.75
CA GLN A 121 6.33 7.16 -5.85
C GLN A 121 6.44 8.25 -6.91
N GLY A 122 5.86 8.03 -8.10
CA GLY A 122 5.81 9.03 -9.16
C GLY A 122 5.12 10.32 -8.68
N GLN A 123 3.90 10.19 -8.14
CA GLN A 123 3.11 11.35 -7.70
C GLN A 123 3.76 12.13 -6.54
N VAL A 124 4.31 11.44 -5.55
CA VAL A 124 5.02 12.07 -4.42
C VAL A 124 6.28 12.78 -4.92
N SER A 125 7.02 12.18 -5.86
CA SER A 125 8.23 12.80 -6.41
C SER A 125 7.94 14.07 -7.20
N GLU A 126 6.90 14.06 -8.03
CA GLU A 126 6.43 15.23 -8.78
C GLU A 126 5.99 16.34 -7.82
N ARG A 127 5.24 15.98 -6.77
CA ARG A 127 4.75 16.97 -5.81
C ARG A 127 5.88 17.60 -5.01
N LEU A 128 6.84 16.79 -4.55
CA LEU A 128 8.05 17.28 -3.89
C LEU A 128 8.82 18.26 -4.77
N GLN A 129 8.97 17.96 -6.06
CA GLN A 129 9.64 18.85 -7.00
C GLN A 129 8.86 20.16 -7.22
N ALA A 130 7.53 20.11 -7.26
CA ALA A 130 6.70 21.31 -7.38
C ALA A 130 6.79 22.19 -6.11
N LEU A 131 6.76 21.57 -4.92
CA LEU A 131 6.88 22.27 -3.64
C LEU A 131 8.26 22.87 -3.44
N SER A 132 9.33 22.15 -3.78
CA SER A 132 10.70 22.64 -3.65
C SER A 132 10.98 23.86 -4.54
N ARG A 133 10.42 23.90 -5.77
CA ARG A 133 10.49 25.07 -6.64
C ARG A 133 9.79 26.28 -6.03
N ARG A 134 8.63 26.08 -5.39
CA ARG A 134 7.87 27.16 -4.73
C ARG A 134 8.56 27.68 -3.47
N ALA A 135 9.24 26.79 -2.74
CA ALA A 135 10.01 27.14 -1.55
C ALA A 135 11.38 27.79 -1.88
N GLY A 136 11.73 27.95 -3.16
CA GLY A 136 13.03 28.50 -3.57
C GLY A 136 14.23 27.60 -3.24
N LEU A 137 14.00 26.30 -3.07
CA LEU A 137 15.05 25.31 -2.75
C LEU A 137 15.82 24.79 -3.98
N TYR A 138 15.77 25.52 -5.11
CA TYR A 138 16.53 25.26 -6.32
C TYR A 138 16.85 26.57 -7.04
#